data_AF-A0A2E3U9X9-F1
#
_entry.id   AF-A0A2E3U9X9-F1
#
_cell.length_a   1.000
_cell.length_b   1.000
_cell.length_c   1.000
_cell.angle_alpha   90.00
_cell.angle_beta   90.00
_cell.angle_gamma   90.00
#
_symmetry.space_group_name_H-M   'P 1'
#
loop_
_entity.id
_entity.type
_entity.pdbx_description
1 polymer ?
#
loop_
_entity_poly.entity_id
_entity_poly.type
_entity_poly.pdbx_seq_one_letter_code
_entity_poly.pdbx_strand_id
1 'polypeptide(L)'
;MNLAEQLTVTQTETLPSRLMPDILHRLAEVSPLMVLDVGFGVHETVAHFGNRRCKLHFCGLPDALTAPPVIPAPVQKTGQFVDESVRQENLLEAWRDRFRHVLNFPEGTQFDLCLFWDSFNYMDDLALKAFFEVLYPFIRKETLGHGLIQLKEDRQVTNREYGVQSQDQLVMRPGHHAERTSHPRPQARVAAMLKGFAVSHGVLRRDGLLEVSLKTE
;
A
#
# COMPACT_ATOMS: atom_id res chain seq x y z
N MET A 1 -2.96 -24.96 19.37
CA MET A 1 -3.85 -23.94 18.76
C MET A 1 -5.26 -24.43 18.98
N ASN A 2 -6.07 -23.69 19.72
CA ASN A 2 -7.42 -24.08 20.13
C ASN A 2 -8.41 -23.77 18.99
N LEU A 3 -9.42 -24.62 18.77
CA LEU A 3 -10.50 -24.44 17.79
C LEU A 3 -11.20 -23.06 17.91
N ALA A 4 -11.25 -22.48 19.11
CA ALA A 4 -11.78 -21.14 19.38
C ALA A 4 -10.88 -20.00 18.86
N GLU A 5 -9.56 -20.22 18.71
CA GLU A 5 -8.65 -19.25 18.08
C GLU A 5 -8.69 -19.35 16.55
N GLN A 6 -9.06 -20.52 16.01
CA GLN A 6 -9.25 -20.73 14.57
C GLN A 6 -10.58 -20.15 14.05
N LEU A 7 -11.60 -20.00 14.93
CA LEU A 7 -12.91 -19.46 14.57
C LEU A 7 -12.97 -17.92 14.51
N THR A 8 -11.97 -17.21 15.06
CA THR A 8 -11.95 -15.73 15.06
C THR A 8 -11.49 -15.13 13.73
N VAL A 9 -10.78 -15.89 12.90
CA VAL A 9 -10.14 -15.40 11.66
C VAL A 9 -11.06 -15.49 10.44
N THR A 10 -12.38 -15.44 10.61
CA THR A 10 -13.36 -15.47 9.50
C THR A 10 -14.37 -14.33 9.52
N GLN A 11 -14.34 -13.45 10.53
CA GLN A 11 -15.31 -12.37 10.64
C GLN A 11 -14.79 -11.06 10.07
N THR A 12 -15.71 -10.34 9.42
CA THR A 12 -15.52 -8.93 9.09
C THR A 12 -15.57 -8.12 10.39
N GLU A 13 -14.56 -7.31 10.63
CA GLU A 13 -14.44 -6.46 11.81
C GLU A 13 -14.50 -4.99 11.42
N THR A 14 -15.12 -4.19 12.26
CA THR A 14 -15.05 -2.73 12.18
C THR A 14 -13.91 -2.22 13.06
N LEU A 15 -13.08 -1.37 12.50
CA LEU A 15 -11.85 -0.86 13.09
C LEU A 15 -11.88 0.67 13.14
N PRO A 16 -11.71 1.30 14.31
CA PRO A 16 -11.64 2.76 14.36
C PRO A 16 -10.40 3.25 13.62
N SER A 17 -10.56 4.32 12.85
CA SER A 17 -9.48 5.10 12.26
C SER A 17 -9.30 6.40 13.02
N ARG A 18 -8.06 6.73 13.35
CA ARG A 18 -7.73 8.02 13.99
C ARG A 18 -7.30 9.08 12.99
N LEU A 19 -6.93 8.69 11.77
CA LEU A 19 -6.36 9.58 10.77
C LEU A 19 -7.24 9.79 9.53
N MET A 20 -8.12 8.84 9.21
CA MET A 20 -9.05 8.95 8.09
C MET A 20 -10.05 10.13 8.23
N PRO A 21 -10.59 10.46 9.43
CA PRO A 21 -11.50 11.59 9.56
C PRO A 21 -10.91 12.91 9.04
N ASP A 22 -9.67 13.22 9.44
CA ASP A 22 -8.99 14.46 9.04
C ASP A 22 -8.67 14.46 7.54
N ILE A 23 -8.28 13.32 6.97
CA ILE A 23 -8.03 13.17 5.53
C ILE A 23 -9.32 13.46 4.74
N LEU A 24 -10.43 12.78 5.10
CA LEU A 24 -11.69 12.93 4.39
C LEU A 24 -12.30 14.32 4.58
N HIS A 25 -12.13 14.93 5.75
CA HIS A 25 -12.55 16.30 6.01
C HIS A 25 -11.83 17.31 5.09
N ARG A 26 -10.50 17.18 4.92
CA ARG A 26 -9.72 18.04 4.01
C ARG A 26 -10.13 17.90 2.55
N LEU A 27 -10.70 16.76 2.18
CA LEU A 27 -11.15 16.43 0.82
C LEU A 27 -12.66 16.60 0.64
N ALA A 28 -13.38 17.16 1.62
CA ALA A 28 -14.83 17.30 1.60
C ALA A 28 -15.33 18.07 0.37
N GLU A 29 -14.63 19.13 -0.04
CA GLU A 29 -15.06 20.01 -1.15
C GLU A 29 -14.50 19.61 -2.53
N VAL A 30 -13.62 18.60 -2.61
CA VAL A 30 -12.96 18.25 -3.89
C VAL A 30 -13.90 17.47 -4.81
N SER A 31 -14.11 17.95 -6.04
CA SER A 31 -15.06 17.34 -6.98
C SER A 31 -14.65 17.53 -8.46
N PRO A 32 -14.49 16.45 -9.26
CA PRO A 32 -14.53 15.05 -8.83
C PRO A 32 -13.37 14.72 -7.90
N LEU A 33 -13.63 13.90 -6.87
CA LEU A 33 -12.58 13.34 -6.04
C LEU A 33 -11.91 12.15 -6.76
N MET A 34 -10.60 12.22 -6.97
CA MET A 34 -9.78 11.20 -7.63
C MET A 34 -9.10 10.33 -6.57
N VAL A 35 -9.56 9.09 -6.41
CA VAL A 35 -9.06 8.17 -5.38
C VAL A 35 -8.36 6.98 -6.03
N LEU A 36 -7.13 6.70 -5.60
CA LEU A 36 -6.42 5.45 -5.87
C LEU A 36 -6.60 4.51 -4.68
N ASP A 37 -7.18 3.35 -4.90
CA ASP A 37 -7.22 2.24 -3.95
C ASP A 37 -6.20 1.17 -4.39
N VAL A 38 -5.18 0.97 -3.56
CA VAL A 38 -4.06 0.07 -3.82
C VAL A 38 -4.32 -1.34 -3.26
N GLY A 39 -5.51 -1.56 -2.67
CA GLY A 39 -5.95 -2.84 -2.13
C GLY A 39 -6.75 -3.66 -3.14
N PHE A 40 -7.75 -4.39 -2.63
CA PHE A 40 -8.57 -5.31 -3.41
C PHE A 40 -9.87 -4.70 -3.95
N GLY A 41 -10.09 -3.39 -3.76
CA GLY A 41 -11.28 -2.70 -4.23
C GLY A 41 -12.57 -3.23 -3.63
N VAL A 42 -12.63 -3.28 -2.30
CA VAL A 42 -13.74 -3.88 -1.56
C VAL A 42 -15.01 -3.01 -1.60
N HIS A 43 -16.17 -3.64 -1.38
CA HIS A 43 -17.46 -2.99 -1.57
C HIS A 43 -17.68 -1.78 -0.64
N GLU A 44 -17.15 -1.78 0.58
CA GLU A 44 -17.31 -0.67 1.52
C GLU A 44 -16.66 0.61 0.99
N THR A 45 -15.44 0.53 0.47
CA THR A 45 -14.76 1.68 -0.13
C THR A 45 -15.56 2.20 -1.33
N VAL A 46 -16.07 1.30 -2.19
CA VAL A 46 -16.91 1.67 -3.34
C VAL A 46 -18.18 2.38 -2.89
N ALA A 47 -18.88 1.82 -1.90
CA ALA A 47 -20.11 2.40 -1.36
C ALA A 47 -19.86 3.76 -0.69
N HIS A 48 -18.77 3.90 0.06
CA HIS A 48 -18.41 5.14 0.74
C HIS A 48 -18.22 6.30 -0.24
N PHE A 49 -17.38 6.08 -1.27
CA PHE A 49 -17.09 7.12 -2.27
C PHE A 49 -18.17 7.26 -3.35
N GLY A 50 -19.02 6.24 -3.54
CA GLY A 50 -20.13 6.27 -4.50
C GLY A 50 -21.22 7.28 -4.18
N ASN A 51 -21.29 7.79 -2.95
CA ASN A 51 -22.26 8.79 -2.50
C ASN A 51 -21.92 10.23 -2.93
N ARG A 52 -20.82 10.44 -3.66
CA ARG A 52 -20.40 11.75 -4.18
C ARG A 52 -19.78 11.61 -5.57
N ARG A 53 -19.52 12.75 -6.23
CA ARG A 53 -18.77 12.75 -7.49
C ARG A 53 -17.32 12.33 -7.23
N CYS A 54 -17.03 11.05 -7.47
CA CYS A 54 -15.72 10.44 -7.26
C CYS A 54 -15.37 9.53 -8.44
N LYS A 55 -14.08 9.45 -8.77
CA LYS A 55 -13.51 8.41 -9.62
C LYS A 55 -12.60 7.54 -8.75
N LEU A 56 -12.99 6.28 -8.58
CA LEU A 56 -12.17 5.26 -7.93
C LEU A 56 -11.32 4.55 -8.97
N HIS A 57 -10.02 4.52 -8.73
CA HIS A 57 -9.04 3.78 -9.51
C HIS A 57 -8.50 2.65 -8.66
N PHE A 58 -8.44 1.45 -9.23
CA PHE A 58 -7.82 0.28 -8.62
C PHE A 58 -6.57 -0.08 -9.42
N CYS A 59 -5.54 -0.59 -8.75
CA CYS A 59 -4.38 -1.15 -9.42
C CYS A 59 -4.24 -2.64 -9.12
N GLY A 60 -3.65 -3.39 -10.05
CA GLY A 60 -3.37 -4.82 -9.89
C GLY A 60 -2.18 -5.11 -8.96
N LEU A 61 -1.92 -4.27 -7.93
CA LEU A 61 -0.79 -4.48 -7.03
C LEU A 61 -0.79 -5.88 -6.38
N PRO A 62 -1.93 -6.38 -5.86
CA PRO A 62 -2.01 -7.74 -5.33
C PRO A 62 -1.41 -8.83 -6.24
N ASP A 63 -1.66 -8.73 -7.55
CA ASP A 63 -1.18 -9.68 -8.55
C ASP A 63 0.28 -9.44 -8.89
N ALA A 64 0.71 -8.16 -8.98
CA ALA A 64 2.10 -7.79 -9.22
C ALA A 64 3.06 -8.37 -8.16
N LEU A 65 2.61 -8.50 -6.92
CA LEU A 65 3.43 -9.01 -5.81
C LEU A 65 3.52 -10.55 -5.73
N THR A 66 2.73 -11.30 -6.51
CA THR A 66 2.69 -12.77 -6.41
C THR A 66 3.98 -13.46 -6.86
N ALA A 67 4.70 -12.88 -7.81
CA ALA A 67 5.90 -13.49 -8.39
C ALA A 67 7.00 -12.43 -8.56
N PRO A 68 7.74 -12.05 -7.50
CA PRO A 68 8.79 -11.03 -7.55
C PRO A 68 9.78 -11.24 -8.71
N PRO A 69 10.28 -10.16 -9.34
CA PRO A 69 11.30 -10.29 -10.38
C PRO A 69 12.56 -10.94 -9.81
N VAL A 70 13.13 -11.86 -10.57
CA VAL A 70 14.37 -12.56 -10.19
C VAL A 70 15.41 -12.26 -11.25
N ILE A 71 16.48 -11.59 -10.85
CA ILE A 71 17.68 -11.43 -11.68
C ILE A 71 18.64 -12.57 -11.31
N PRO A 72 18.99 -13.47 -12.25
CA PRO A 72 19.90 -14.57 -11.98
C PRO A 72 21.19 -14.06 -11.35
N ALA A 73 21.62 -14.71 -10.26
CA ALA A 73 22.97 -14.51 -9.78
C ALA A 73 23.94 -14.98 -10.89
N PRO A 74 25.01 -14.23 -11.20
CA PRO A 74 25.99 -14.68 -12.17
C PRO A 74 26.54 -16.04 -11.73
N VAL A 75 26.59 -17.00 -12.65
CA VAL A 75 27.32 -18.25 -12.45
C VAL A 75 28.78 -17.85 -12.21
N GLN A 76 29.41 -18.36 -11.15
CA GLN A 76 30.84 -18.21 -10.90
C GLN A 76 31.64 -18.91 -12.02
N LYS A 77 31.65 -18.30 -13.21
CA LYS A 77 32.52 -18.68 -14.32
C LYS A 77 33.38 -17.46 -14.55
N THR A 78 34.65 -17.60 -14.12
CA THR A 78 35.76 -16.68 -14.36
C THR A 78 35.61 -15.27 -13.79
N GLY A 79 36.12 -15.06 -12.57
CA GLY A 79 36.86 -13.85 -12.12
C GLY A 79 36.24 -12.45 -12.26
N GLN A 80 35.07 -12.31 -12.86
CA GLN A 80 34.36 -11.04 -13.00
C GLN A 80 33.34 -10.95 -11.87
N PHE A 81 33.68 -10.13 -10.87
CA PHE A 81 32.72 -9.64 -9.92
C PHE A 81 31.68 -8.84 -10.71
N VAL A 82 30.46 -9.36 -10.87
CA VAL A 82 29.34 -8.48 -11.23
C VAL A 82 29.17 -7.54 -10.05
N ASP A 83 29.22 -6.25 -10.35
CA ASP A 83 29.01 -5.21 -9.37
C ASP A 83 27.59 -5.37 -8.79
N GLU A 84 27.49 -5.67 -7.49
CA GLU A 84 26.20 -5.83 -6.79
C GLU A 84 25.32 -4.59 -6.96
N SER A 85 25.91 -3.39 -7.16
CA SER A 85 25.15 -2.19 -7.48
C SER A 85 24.41 -2.28 -8.82
N VAL A 86 25.05 -2.82 -9.86
CA VAL A 86 24.43 -3.05 -11.17
C VAL A 86 23.30 -4.07 -11.06
N ARG A 87 23.50 -5.13 -10.27
CA ARG A 87 22.46 -6.12 -10.02
C ARG A 87 21.25 -5.52 -9.29
N GLN A 88 21.48 -4.68 -8.29
CA GLN A 88 20.40 -4.00 -7.58
C GLN A 88 19.64 -3.02 -8.47
N GLU A 89 20.32 -2.27 -9.34
CA GLU A 89 19.65 -1.39 -10.30
C GLU A 89 18.81 -2.18 -11.31
N ASN A 90 19.32 -3.31 -11.83
CA ASN A 90 18.55 -4.18 -12.72
C ASN A 90 17.28 -4.74 -12.04
N LEU A 91 17.38 -5.10 -10.76
CA LEU A 91 16.22 -5.57 -10.00
C LEU A 91 15.22 -4.43 -9.72
N LEU A 92 15.71 -3.23 -9.43
CA LEU A 92 14.89 -2.03 -9.27
C LEU A 92 14.13 -1.69 -10.56
N GLU A 93 14.79 -1.75 -11.72
CA GLU A 93 14.13 -1.52 -13.01
C GLU A 93 13.09 -2.59 -13.34
N ALA A 94 13.37 -3.86 -13.07
CA ALA A 94 12.39 -4.93 -13.24
C ALA A 94 11.14 -4.72 -12.37
N TRP A 95 11.31 -4.19 -11.15
CA TRP A 95 10.17 -3.77 -10.32
C TRP A 95 9.42 -2.57 -10.92
N ARG A 96 10.13 -1.54 -11.39
CA ARG A 96 9.51 -0.37 -12.04
C ARG A 96 8.68 -0.79 -13.26
N ASP A 97 9.21 -1.64 -14.14
CA ASP A 97 8.49 -2.15 -15.31
C ASP A 97 7.19 -2.85 -14.93
N ARG A 98 7.24 -3.70 -13.90
CA ARG A 98 6.05 -4.36 -13.38
C ARG A 98 5.03 -3.36 -12.82
N PHE A 99 5.48 -2.35 -12.07
CA PHE A 99 4.56 -1.35 -11.52
C PHE A 99 3.98 -0.43 -12.59
N ARG A 100 4.72 -0.12 -13.67
CA ARG A 100 4.19 0.63 -14.82
C ARG A 100 3.00 -0.10 -15.45
N HIS A 101 3.03 -1.44 -15.47
CA HIS A 101 1.92 -2.24 -16.00
C HIS A 101 0.65 -2.12 -15.14
N VAL A 102 0.77 -2.16 -13.81
CA VAL A 102 -0.40 -2.11 -12.91
C VAL A 102 -0.85 -0.70 -12.52
N LEU A 103 0.02 0.30 -12.69
CA LEU A 103 -0.27 1.74 -12.55
C LEU A 103 -0.46 2.41 -13.92
N ASN A 104 -1.01 1.67 -14.89
CA ASN A 104 -1.26 2.15 -16.25
C ASN A 104 -2.55 2.97 -16.32
N PHE A 105 -2.55 4.15 -15.71
CA PHE A 105 -3.68 5.08 -15.73
C PHE A 105 -3.66 5.99 -16.97
N PRO A 106 -4.81 6.53 -17.39
CA PRO A 106 -4.86 7.50 -18.48
C PRO A 106 -3.93 8.69 -18.26
N GLU A 107 -3.42 9.25 -19.35
CA GLU A 107 -2.61 10.47 -19.31
C GLU A 107 -3.36 11.62 -18.61
N GLY A 108 -2.62 12.39 -17.80
CA GLY A 108 -3.19 13.49 -17.01
C GLY A 108 -3.93 13.05 -15.74
N THR A 109 -3.97 11.76 -15.40
CA THR A 109 -4.50 11.30 -14.10
C THR A 109 -3.67 11.88 -12.96
N GLN A 110 -4.36 12.47 -11.97
CA GLN A 110 -3.76 13.00 -10.75
C GLN A 110 -4.68 12.65 -9.58
N PHE A 111 -4.12 12.09 -8.50
CA PHE A 111 -4.91 11.64 -7.35
C PHE A 111 -5.04 12.71 -6.27
N ASP A 112 -6.22 12.78 -5.65
CA ASP A 112 -6.48 13.54 -4.43
C ASP A 112 -6.14 12.71 -3.20
N LEU A 113 -6.38 11.40 -3.28
CA LEU A 113 -6.22 10.44 -2.19
C LEU A 113 -5.67 9.12 -2.70
N CYS A 114 -4.63 8.62 -2.04
CA CYS A 114 -4.11 7.27 -2.23
C CYS A 114 -4.32 6.43 -0.96
N LEU A 115 -5.12 5.36 -1.06
CA LEU A 115 -5.37 4.39 0.00
C LEU A 115 -4.41 3.22 -0.20
N PHE A 116 -3.30 3.24 0.55
CA PHE A 116 -2.26 2.20 0.48
C PHE A 116 -2.59 0.98 1.33
N TRP A 117 -3.51 1.11 2.30
CA TRP A 117 -3.85 0.04 3.25
C TRP A 117 -2.58 -0.55 3.87
N ASP A 118 -2.45 -1.87 3.93
CA ASP A 118 -1.28 -2.59 4.41
C ASP A 118 -0.26 -2.94 3.30
N SER A 119 -0.38 -2.36 2.10
CA SER A 119 0.46 -2.70 0.94
C SER A 119 1.96 -2.51 1.20
N PHE A 120 2.31 -1.55 2.06
CA PHE A 120 3.71 -1.34 2.48
C PHE A 120 4.33 -2.60 3.06
N ASN A 121 3.54 -3.50 3.64
CA ASN A 121 4.06 -4.65 4.36
C ASN A 121 4.42 -5.81 3.42
N TYR A 122 3.99 -5.79 2.15
CA TYR A 122 4.18 -6.88 1.18
C TYR A 122 5.21 -6.58 0.09
N MET A 123 5.91 -5.44 0.21
CA MET A 123 6.97 -5.03 -0.70
C MET A 123 8.30 -5.06 0.04
N ASP A 124 9.36 -5.62 -0.54
CA ASP A 124 10.70 -5.37 -0.03
C ASP A 124 11.11 -3.90 -0.26
N ASP A 125 12.32 -3.51 0.17
CA ASP A 125 12.76 -2.12 0.06
C ASP A 125 12.90 -1.65 -1.41
N LEU A 126 13.28 -2.54 -2.33
CA LEU A 126 13.40 -2.20 -3.75
C LEU A 126 12.03 -2.07 -4.41
N ALA A 127 11.12 -2.99 -4.10
CA ALA A 127 9.73 -2.95 -4.57
C ALA A 127 9.02 -1.69 -4.08
N LEU A 128 9.16 -1.34 -2.79
CA LEU A 128 8.52 -0.15 -2.23
C LEU A 128 9.07 1.13 -2.89
N LYS A 129 10.40 1.23 -3.04
CA LYS A 129 11.04 2.34 -3.74
C LYS A 129 10.55 2.46 -5.20
N ALA A 130 10.56 1.36 -5.96
CA ALA A 130 10.12 1.34 -7.35
C ALA A 130 8.63 1.73 -7.48
N PHE A 131 7.77 1.22 -6.60
CA PHE A 131 6.34 1.53 -6.63
C PHE A 131 6.09 3.03 -6.50
N PHE A 132 6.72 3.69 -5.52
CA PHE A 132 6.57 5.13 -5.32
C PHE A 132 7.24 5.95 -6.42
N GLU A 133 8.33 5.47 -7.02
CA GLU A 133 8.93 6.11 -8.20
C GLU A 133 8.02 6.10 -9.43
N VAL A 134 7.29 5.00 -9.65
CA VAL A 134 6.33 4.87 -10.75
C VAL A 134 5.01 5.58 -10.44
N LEU A 135 4.60 5.64 -9.17
CA LEU A 135 3.40 6.35 -8.75
C LEU A 135 3.58 7.88 -8.81
N TYR A 136 4.81 8.38 -8.58
CA TYR A 136 5.12 9.80 -8.47
C TYR A 136 4.50 10.71 -9.55
N PRO A 137 4.46 10.36 -10.85
CA PRO A 137 3.82 11.19 -11.86
C PRO A 137 2.32 11.44 -11.67
N PHE A 138 1.63 10.62 -10.87
CA PHE A 138 0.19 10.76 -10.56
C PHE A 138 -0.08 11.51 -9.24
N ILE A 139 0.98 11.98 -8.56
CA ILE A 139 0.94 12.67 -7.28
C ILE A 139 1.08 14.18 -7.51
N ARG A 140 0.14 14.96 -6.97
CA ARG A 140 0.13 16.43 -7.01
C ARG A 140 0.30 17.02 -5.61
N LYS A 141 0.59 18.32 -5.51
CA LYS A 141 0.92 19.05 -4.27
C LYS A 141 -0.11 18.93 -3.12
N GLU A 142 -1.33 18.50 -3.41
CA GLU A 142 -2.39 18.32 -2.41
C GLU A 142 -2.79 16.86 -2.20
N THR A 143 -2.12 15.90 -2.86
CA THR A 143 -2.43 14.48 -2.69
C THR A 143 -2.19 14.05 -1.25
N LEU A 144 -3.18 13.36 -0.68
CA LEU A 144 -3.08 12.74 0.64
C LEU A 144 -2.93 11.24 0.51
N GLY A 145 -2.28 10.62 1.48
CA GLY A 145 -2.17 9.17 1.57
C GLY A 145 -2.65 8.63 2.91
N HIS A 146 -3.13 7.40 2.91
CA HIS A 146 -3.44 6.63 4.11
C HIS A 146 -2.82 5.24 3.98
N GLY A 147 -2.24 4.73 5.07
CA GLY A 147 -1.73 3.36 5.08
C GLY A 147 -1.49 2.80 6.48
N LEU A 148 -1.10 1.54 6.52
CA LEU A 148 -0.92 0.71 7.70
C LEU A 148 0.45 0.04 7.61
N ILE A 149 1.30 0.29 8.60
CA ILE A 149 2.66 -0.23 8.66
C ILE A 149 2.77 -1.27 9.78
N GLN A 150 3.30 -2.44 9.46
CA GLN A 150 3.66 -3.46 10.42
C GLN A 150 5.07 -3.18 10.96
N LEU A 151 5.18 -2.94 12.27
CA LEU A 151 6.45 -2.59 12.90
C LEU A 151 7.28 -3.80 13.36
N LYS A 152 6.62 -4.93 13.61
CA LYS A 152 7.23 -6.18 14.10
C LYS A 152 6.58 -7.37 13.43
N GLU A 153 7.35 -8.46 13.29
CA GLU A 153 6.84 -9.72 12.79
C GLU A 153 5.70 -10.21 13.66
N ASP A 154 4.52 -10.27 13.07
CA ASP A 154 3.32 -10.86 13.64
C ASP A 154 2.45 -11.36 12.49
N ARG A 155 2.34 -12.68 12.37
CA ARG A 155 1.59 -13.30 11.27
C ARG A 155 0.07 -13.16 11.44
N GLN A 156 -0.42 -12.72 12.60
CA GLN A 156 -1.84 -12.56 12.85
C GLN A 156 -2.40 -11.25 12.27
N VAL A 157 -1.53 -10.30 11.88
CA VAL A 157 -1.91 -8.94 11.45
C VAL A 157 -1.77 -8.69 9.95
N THR A 158 -1.36 -9.71 9.19
CA THR A 158 -1.17 -9.67 7.73
C THR A 158 -2.24 -10.49 7.02
N ASN A 159 -2.23 -10.46 5.68
CA ASN A 159 -3.20 -11.12 4.80
C ASN A 159 -4.64 -10.67 5.06
N ARG A 160 -4.87 -9.36 5.01
CA ARG A 160 -6.16 -8.72 5.30
C ARG A 160 -6.61 -7.85 4.14
N GLU A 161 -7.91 -7.63 4.04
CA GLU A 161 -8.52 -6.68 3.12
C GLU A 161 -9.16 -5.56 3.93
N TYR A 162 -8.93 -4.33 3.51
CA TYR A 162 -9.42 -3.13 4.19
C TYR A 162 -10.35 -2.33 3.29
N GLY A 163 -11.31 -1.65 3.92
CA GLY A 163 -12.18 -0.69 3.24
C GLY A 163 -12.63 0.44 4.13
N VAL A 164 -13.18 1.50 3.54
CA VAL A 164 -13.76 2.64 4.29
C VAL A 164 -15.24 2.37 4.55
N GLN A 165 -15.66 2.27 5.81
CA GLN A 165 -17.07 2.14 6.16
C GLN A 165 -17.71 3.51 6.44
N SER A 166 -17.06 4.33 7.26
CA SER A 166 -17.47 5.70 7.58
C SER A 166 -16.23 6.59 7.70
N GLN A 167 -16.41 7.88 8.04
CA GLN A 167 -15.29 8.81 8.19
C GLN A 167 -14.25 8.35 9.24
N ASP A 168 -14.71 7.66 10.27
CA ASP A 168 -13.94 7.24 11.45
C ASP A 168 -13.81 5.72 11.60
N GLN A 169 -14.36 4.94 10.66
CA GLN A 169 -14.35 3.49 10.71
C GLN A 169 -13.85 2.88 9.40
N LEU A 170 -12.87 2.00 9.54
CA LEU A 170 -12.47 1.06 8.51
C LEU A 170 -13.20 -0.26 8.74
N VAL A 171 -13.38 -1.01 7.68
CA VAL A 171 -13.69 -2.44 7.76
C VAL A 171 -12.43 -3.22 7.43
N MET A 172 -12.24 -4.33 8.14
CA MET A 172 -11.20 -5.31 7.88
C MET A 172 -11.83 -6.69 7.77
N ARG A 173 -11.31 -7.51 6.86
CA ARG A 173 -11.60 -8.94 6.84
C ARG A 173 -10.36 -9.74 6.49
N PRO A 174 -10.34 -11.04 6.79
CA PRO A 174 -9.32 -11.95 6.29
C PRO A 174 -9.27 -11.90 4.76
N GLY A 175 -8.06 -11.83 4.20
CA GLY A 175 -7.85 -11.89 2.76
C GLY A 175 -8.08 -13.31 2.24
N HIS A 176 -8.71 -13.42 1.07
CA HIS A 176 -8.89 -14.71 0.38
C HIS A 176 -7.76 -15.05 -0.60
N HIS A 177 -6.61 -14.39 -0.45
CA HIS A 177 -5.45 -14.52 -1.32
C HIS A 177 -4.35 -15.34 -0.66
N ALA A 178 -3.42 -15.83 -1.49
CA ALA A 178 -2.25 -16.55 -1.00
C ALA A 178 -1.46 -15.69 -0.01
N GLU A 179 -0.97 -16.32 1.07
CA GLU A 179 -0.12 -15.63 2.03
C GLU A 179 1.09 -15.01 1.31
N ARG A 180 1.31 -13.73 1.59
CA ARG A 180 2.46 -12.98 1.08
C ARG A 180 3.50 -12.84 2.17
N THR A 181 4.76 -12.86 1.77
CA THR A 181 5.86 -12.49 2.66
C THR A 181 5.65 -11.07 3.17
N SER A 182 5.66 -10.91 4.50
CA SER A 182 5.65 -9.60 5.14
C SER A 182 7.07 -9.08 5.34
N HIS A 183 7.22 -7.76 5.30
CA HIS A 183 8.47 -7.04 5.55
C HIS A 183 8.29 -6.01 6.68
N PRO A 184 8.14 -6.45 7.95
CA PRO A 184 7.99 -5.55 9.08
C PRO A 184 9.22 -4.66 9.26
N ARG A 185 8.99 -3.36 9.45
CA ARG A 185 10.09 -2.39 9.57
C ARG A 185 9.65 -1.08 10.23
N PRO A 186 10.59 -0.29 10.80
CA PRO A 186 10.28 0.99 11.39
C PRO A 186 9.67 1.98 10.38
N GLN A 187 8.77 2.86 10.84
CA GLN A 187 8.17 3.94 10.01
C GLN A 187 9.23 4.75 9.26
N ALA A 188 10.37 5.07 9.89
CA ALA A 188 11.43 5.85 9.27
C ALA A 188 12.04 5.16 8.04
N ARG A 189 12.12 3.82 8.05
CA ARG A 189 12.60 3.04 6.90
C ARG A 189 11.60 3.10 5.75
N VAL A 190 10.31 2.93 6.04
CA VAL A 190 9.22 3.08 5.06
C VAL A 190 9.25 4.49 4.46
N ALA A 191 9.25 5.52 5.30
CA ALA A 191 9.19 6.92 4.89
C ALA A 191 10.32 7.31 3.93
N ALA A 192 11.54 6.79 4.13
CA ALA A 192 12.68 7.06 3.25
C ALA A 192 12.50 6.55 1.81
N MET A 193 11.48 5.73 1.53
CA MET A 193 11.20 5.17 0.21
C MET A 193 9.96 5.76 -0.46
N LEU A 194 9.17 6.58 0.23
CA LEU A 194 7.88 7.09 -0.26
C LEU A 194 8.06 8.33 -1.14
N LYS A 195 8.71 8.19 -2.31
CA LYS A 195 8.94 9.32 -3.22
C LYS A 195 7.63 10.10 -3.49
N GLY A 196 7.68 11.41 -3.24
CA GLY A 196 6.53 12.32 -3.40
C GLY A 196 5.61 12.40 -2.18
N PHE A 197 5.93 11.71 -1.09
CA PHE A 197 5.19 11.76 0.17
C PHE A 197 6.13 11.86 1.38
N ALA A 198 5.70 12.62 2.37
CA ALA A 198 6.19 12.55 3.73
C ALA A 198 5.10 12.01 4.66
N VAL A 199 5.51 11.28 5.70
CA VAL A 199 4.58 10.91 6.77
C VAL A 199 4.22 12.17 7.57
N SER A 200 2.93 12.49 7.62
CA SER A 200 2.42 13.64 8.38
C SER A 200 2.12 13.26 9.83
N HIS A 201 1.38 12.18 10.04
CA HIS A 201 1.03 11.68 11.39
C HIS A 201 1.07 10.15 11.40
N GLY A 202 1.39 9.59 12.56
CA GLY A 202 1.36 8.16 12.82
C GLY A 202 0.69 7.84 14.15
N VAL A 203 -0.17 6.82 14.19
CA VAL A 203 -0.89 6.38 15.40
C VAL A 203 -0.79 4.87 15.50
N LEU A 204 -0.20 4.39 16.61
CA LEU A 204 -0.16 2.95 16.89
C LEU A 204 -1.56 2.47 17.28
N ARG A 205 -2.07 1.49 16.53
CA ARG A 205 -3.37 0.88 16.75
C ARG A 205 -3.26 -0.26 17.76
N ARG A 206 -4.43 -0.67 18.29
CA ARG A 206 -4.51 -1.77 19.27
C ARG A 206 -4.11 -3.12 18.69
N ASP A 207 -4.30 -3.30 17.38
CA ASP A 207 -3.91 -4.49 16.62
C ASP A 207 -2.40 -4.51 16.29
N GLY A 208 -1.61 -3.54 16.76
CA GLY A 208 -0.16 -3.49 16.55
C GLY A 208 0.28 -2.88 15.22
N LEU A 209 -0.65 -2.54 14.32
CA LEU A 209 -0.34 -1.80 13.10
C LEU A 209 -0.20 -0.30 13.40
N LEU A 210 0.74 0.34 12.74
CA LEU A 210 0.89 1.79 12.76
C LEU A 210 0.05 2.38 11.62
N GLU A 211 -1.02 3.08 11.97
CA GLU A 211 -1.79 3.89 11.01
C GLU A 211 -0.99 5.14 10.66
N VAL A 212 -0.84 5.45 9.38
CA VAL A 212 -0.14 6.66 8.93
C VAL A 212 -0.98 7.48 7.96
N SER A 213 -0.91 8.79 8.10
CA SER A 213 -1.33 9.74 7.07
C SER A 213 -0.11 10.30 6.37
N LEU A 214 -0.20 10.41 5.05
CA LEU A 214 0.83 10.96 4.19
C LEU A 214 0.35 12.27 3.58
N LYS A 215 1.29 13.17 3.34
CA LYS A 215 1.11 14.41 2.57
C LYS A 215 2.25 14.51 1.58
N THR A 216 2.05 15.22 0.48
CA THR A 216 3.16 15.47 -0.45
C THR A 216 4.26 16.35 0.15
N GLU A 217 5.48 16.13 -0.32
CA GLU A 217 6.67 16.94 0.02
C GLU A 217 6.69 18.29 -0.71
#